data_AF-A0A433U9Y7-F1
#
_entry.id   AF-A0A433U9Y7-F1
#
_cell.length_a   1.000
_cell.length_b   1.000
_cell.length_c   1.000
_cell.angle_alpha   90.00
_cell.angle_beta   90.00
_cell.angle_gamma   90.00
#
_symmetry.space_group_name_H-M   'P 1'
#
loop_
_entity.id
_entity.type
_entity.pdbx_description
1 polymer ?
#
loop_
_entity_poly.entity_id
_entity_poly.type
_entity_poly.pdbx_seq_one_letter_code
_entity_poly.pdbx_strand_id
1 'polypeptide(L)'
;DKCVTYYRCQGGLLLGRFYCPASLGFNEDLQICDYTRNLRHPCGPLPSLKTTTVATTTTTAATKQTATTKVTVTMTPPVTATTSGVPTTSGLPTTPPVGGGPIVG
;
A
#
# COMPACT_ATOMS: atom_id res chain seq x y z
N ASP A 1 16.51 -1.61 10.20
CA ASP A 1 15.62 -1.28 9.06
C ASP A 1 14.40 -2.15 8.81
N LYS A 2 14.25 -3.38 9.35
CA LYS A 2 13.09 -4.22 8.98
C LYS A 2 11.76 -3.71 9.54
N CYS A 3 11.76 -3.20 10.76
CA CYS A 3 10.53 -2.81 11.48
C CYS A 3 9.90 -1.50 11.02
N VAL A 4 10.67 -0.63 10.35
CA VAL A 4 10.22 0.69 9.89
C VAL A 4 9.77 0.67 8.43
N THR A 5 9.72 -0.51 7.81
CA THR A 5 9.33 -0.64 6.40
C THR A 5 8.20 -1.63 6.21
N TYR A 6 7.41 -1.38 5.18
CA TYR A 6 6.30 -2.24 4.80
C TYR A 6 6.16 -2.30 3.28
N TYR A 7 5.40 -3.28 2.79
CA TYR A 7 5.10 -3.42 1.38
C TYR A 7 3.64 -3.08 1.13
N ARG A 8 3.35 -2.43 0.00
CA ARG A 8 1.98 -2.17 -0.42
C ARG A 8 1.65 -2.99 -1.65
N CYS A 9 0.45 -3.54 -1.67
CA CYS A 9 -0.09 -4.27 -2.82
C CYS A 9 -1.40 -3.63 -3.27
N GLN A 10 -1.67 -3.66 -4.58
CA GLN A 10 -2.95 -3.28 -5.16
C GLN A 10 -3.30 -4.28 -6.26
N GLY A 11 -4.44 -4.96 -6.13
CA GLY A 11 -4.88 -5.94 -7.14
C GLY A 11 -3.89 -7.08 -7.39
N GLY A 12 -3.12 -7.49 -6.37
CA GLY A 12 -2.06 -8.51 -6.51
C GLY A 12 -0.73 -7.98 -7.05
N LEU A 13 -0.64 -6.71 -7.46
CA LEU A 13 0.61 -6.07 -7.86
C LEU A 13 1.32 -5.46 -6.65
N LEU A 14 2.60 -5.80 -6.49
CA LEU A 14 3.49 -5.18 -5.50
C LEU A 14 3.85 -3.74 -5.95
N LEU A 15 3.36 -2.74 -5.22
CA LEU A 15 3.67 -1.32 -5.47
C LEU A 15 5.09 -0.95 -5.03
N GLY A 16 5.65 -1.66 -4.07
CA GLY A 16 7.02 -1.45 -3.58
C GLY A 16 7.15 -1.46 -2.07
N ARG A 17 8.38 -1.15 -1.60
CA ARG A 17 8.73 -1.01 -0.18
C ARG A 17 8.61 0.45 0.24
N PHE A 18 7.89 0.69 1.31
CA PHE A 18 7.65 2.00 1.90
C PHE A 18 8.25 2.07 3.29
N TYR A 19 8.54 3.29 3.75
CA TYR A 19 9.01 3.56 5.10
C TYR A 19 7.90 4.19 5.91
N CYS A 20 7.80 3.82 7.17
CA CYS A 20 6.97 4.51 8.14
C CYS A 20 7.55 5.90 8.43
N PRO A 21 6.71 6.92 8.62
CA PRO A 21 7.18 8.24 8.98
C PRO A 21 7.80 8.22 10.39
N ALA A 22 8.80 9.08 10.61
CA ALA A 22 9.52 9.17 11.88
C ALA A 22 10.10 7.82 12.35
N SER A 23 10.24 7.63 13.67
CA SER A 23 10.67 6.37 14.28
C SER A 23 9.50 5.43 14.61
N LEU A 24 8.46 5.43 13.78
CA LEU A 24 7.33 4.49 13.88
C LEU A 24 7.68 3.18 13.16
N GLY A 25 7.08 2.08 13.60
CA GLY A 25 7.21 0.78 12.92
C GLY A 25 5.90 0.32 12.33
N PHE A 26 5.97 -0.58 11.35
CA PHE A 26 4.78 -1.12 10.71
C PHE A 26 4.11 -2.16 11.60
N ASN A 27 2.85 -1.91 11.93
CA ASN A 27 1.99 -2.83 12.64
C ASN A 27 1.24 -3.70 11.63
N GLU A 28 1.66 -4.96 11.49
CA GLU A 28 1.06 -5.90 10.54
C GLU A 28 -0.39 -6.26 10.89
N ASP A 29 -0.77 -6.23 12.17
CA ASP A 29 -2.13 -6.55 12.61
C ASP A 29 -3.12 -5.44 12.19
N LEU A 30 -2.69 -4.18 12.24
CA LEU A 30 -3.51 -3.00 11.90
C LEU A 30 -3.26 -2.46 10.49
N GLN A 31 -2.23 -2.95 9.80
CA GLN A 31 -1.77 -2.47 8.49
C GLN A 31 -1.46 -0.96 8.46
N ILE A 32 -0.94 -0.41 9.57
CA ILE A 32 -0.57 1.01 9.70
C ILE A 32 0.81 1.16 10.37
N CYS A 33 1.38 2.36 10.29
CA CYS A 33 2.55 2.71 11.09
C CYS A 33 2.12 3.10 12.50
N ASP A 34 2.67 2.41 13.50
CA ASP A 34 2.30 2.53 14.90
C ASP A 34 3.56 2.66 15.78
N TYR A 35 3.37 3.01 17.04
CA TYR A 35 4.44 3.13 18.01
C TYR A 35 5.02 1.76 18.35
N THR A 36 6.34 1.71 18.55
CA THR A 36 7.10 0.48 18.88
C THR A 36 6.49 -0.33 20.02
N ARG A 37 5.92 0.32 21.04
CA ARG A 37 5.25 -0.35 22.18
C ARG A 37 4.03 -1.20 21.79
N ASN A 38 3.42 -0.88 20.66
CA ASN A 38 2.22 -1.52 20.14
C ASN A 38 2.54 -2.59 19.09
N LEU A 39 3.81 -2.71 18.69
CA LEU A 39 4.27 -3.71 17.75
C LEU A 39 4.49 -5.04 18.47
N ARG A 40 4.37 -6.13 17.73
CA ARG A 40 4.77 -7.45 18.18
C ARG A 40 6.28 -7.61 18.11
N HIS A 41 6.83 -8.46 18.98
CA HIS A 41 8.22 -8.91 18.87
C HIS A 41 8.44 -9.54 17.48
N PRO A 42 9.56 -9.26 16.77
CA PRO A 42 10.80 -8.60 17.21
C PRO A 42 10.83 -7.07 17.10
N CYS A 43 9.78 -6.45 16.57
CA CYS A 43 9.75 -5.01 16.33
C CYS A 43 9.24 -4.19 17.51
N GLY A 44 8.51 -4.83 18.43
CA GLY A 44 8.09 -4.23 19.68
C GLY A 44 8.82 -4.78 20.89
N PRO A 45 8.43 -4.32 22.10
CA PRO A 45 9.02 -4.79 23.34
C PRO A 45 8.91 -6.31 23.42
N LEU A 46 9.93 -6.94 24.00
CA LEU A 46 9.85 -8.35 24.36
C LEU A 46 8.60 -8.57 25.20
N PRO A 47 7.87 -9.69 25.01
CA PRO A 47 6.85 -10.11 25.96
C PRO A 47 7.57 -10.42 27.28
N SER A 48 7.81 -9.38 28.09
CA SER A 48 8.27 -9.51 29.45
C SER A 48 7.17 -10.28 30.17
N LEU A 49 7.50 -11.44 30.75
CA LEU A 49 6.65 -12.06 31.77
C LEU A 49 6.37 -10.97 32.82
N LYS A 50 5.14 -10.44 32.80
CA LYS A 50 4.60 -9.40 33.67
C LYS A 50 5.65 -8.51 34.36
N THR A 51 5.98 -7.37 33.76
CA THR A 51 6.42 -6.22 34.54
C THR A 51 5.43 -5.07 34.34
N THR A 52 4.66 -4.86 35.40
CA THR A 52 3.62 -3.87 35.64
C THR A 52 4.18 -2.43 35.60
N THR A 53 3.49 -1.55 34.86
CA THR A 53 3.37 -0.07 35.05
C THR A 53 4.65 0.75 34.80
N VAL A 54 4.67 1.75 33.92
CA VAL A 54 4.12 3.11 34.16
C VAL A 54 3.42 3.67 32.92
N ALA A 55 2.21 4.18 33.12
CA ALA A 55 1.51 5.03 32.16
C ALA A 55 2.29 6.34 31.99
N THR A 56 2.93 6.51 30.83
CA THR A 56 3.50 7.81 30.46
C THR A 56 2.36 8.70 29.98
N THR A 57 1.99 9.65 30.84
CA THR A 57 1.05 10.73 30.55
C THR A 57 1.50 11.57 29.36
N THR A 58 0.52 11.82 28.49
CA THR A 58 0.51 12.68 27.31
C THR A 58 0.98 14.10 27.60
N THR A 59 1.89 14.64 26.76
CA THR A 59 2.03 16.09 26.57
C THR A 59 1.67 16.43 25.14
N THR A 60 0.45 16.93 24.95
CA THR A 60 -0.07 17.42 23.67
C THR A 60 0.57 18.78 23.38
N ALA A 61 1.57 18.83 22.52
CA ALA A 61 1.99 20.08 21.90
C ALA A 61 0.93 20.47 20.85
N ALA A 62 0.14 21.48 21.16
CA ALA A 62 -0.83 22.07 20.25
C ALA A 62 -0.11 22.73 19.07
N THR A 63 0.05 22.00 17.97
CA THR A 63 0.32 22.61 16.67
C THR A 63 -1.00 23.15 16.14
N LYS A 64 -1.02 24.47 15.95
CA LYS A 64 -2.08 25.26 15.34
C LYS A 64 -2.45 24.61 13.99
N GLN A 65 -3.53 23.84 13.97
CA GLN A 65 -4.10 23.27 12.75
C GLN A 65 -4.67 24.43 11.93
N THR A 66 -3.96 24.82 10.88
CA THR A 66 -4.49 25.68 9.84
C THR A 66 -5.66 24.96 9.18
N ALA A 67 -6.84 25.57 9.23
CA ALA A 67 -8.03 25.08 8.54
C ALA A 67 -7.76 25.05 7.02
N THR A 68 -7.50 23.85 6.48
CA THR A 68 -7.49 23.64 5.03
C THR A 68 -8.93 23.63 4.53
N THR A 69 -9.30 24.69 3.83
CA THR A 69 -10.56 24.87 3.12
C THR A 69 -10.94 23.60 2.35
N LYS A 70 -12.11 23.03 2.67
CA LYS A 70 -12.72 21.94 1.92
C LYS A 70 -13.04 22.45 0.52
N VAL A 71 -12.23 22.08 -0.47
CA VAL A 71 -12.57 22.29 -1.88
C VAL A 71 -13.71 21.33 -2.21
N THR A 72 -14.93 21.86 -2.25
CA THR A 72 -16.12 21.16 -2.72
C THR A 72 -16.00 20.95 -4.22
N VAL A 73 -15.62 19.75 -4.65
CA VAL A 73 -15.74 19.35 -6.05
C VAL A 73 -17.19 18.96 -6.30
N THR A 74 -17.94 19.86 -6.94
CA THR A 74 -19.27 19.58 -7.47
C THR A 74 -19.13 18.52 -8.57
N MET A 75 -19.55 17.28 -8.29
CA MET A 75 -19.64 16.25 -9.32
C MET A 75 -20.78 16.64 -10.28
N THR A 76 -20.42 17.13 -11.45
CA THR A 76 -21.33 17.23 -12.60
C THR A 76 -21.80 15.82 -12.97
N PRO A 77 -23.09 15.63 -13.29
CA PRO A 77 -23.60 14.32 -13.68
C PRO A 77 -22.88 13.84 -14.96
N PRO A 78 -22.53 12.54 -15.07
CA PRO A 78 -22.03 11.99 -16.30
C PRO A 78 -23.13 12.06 -17.37
N VAL A 79 -22.87 12.82 -18.43
CA VAL A 79 -23.69 12.85 -19.63
C VAL A 79 -23.85 11.44 -20.19
N THR A 80 -25.10 11.00 -20.30
CA THR A 80 -25.49 9.75 -20.96
C THR A 80 -25.22 9.91 -22.45
N ALA A 81 -24.19 9.23 -22.98
CA ALA A 81 -23.93 9.13 -24.41
C ALA A 81 -24.38 7.76 -24.94
N THR A 82 -25.47 7.82 -25.68
CA THR A 82 -26.18 6.74 -26.38
C THR A 82 -25.42 6.26 -27.62
N THR A 83 -25.32 4.92 -27.76
CA THR A 83 -25.36 4.05 -28.97
C THR A 83 -24.83 4.56 -30.31
N SER A 84 -23.95 3.79 -30.98
CA SER A 84 -24.23 3.13 -32.28
C SER A 84 -23.01 2.35 -32.81
N GLY A 85 -23.25 1.25 -33.54
CA GLY A 85 -22.26 0.31 -34.10
C GLY A 85 -21.24 0.92 -35.07
N VAL A 86 -20.27 0.20 -35.63
CA VAL A 86 -20.31 -0.89 -36.65
C VAL A 86 -18.81 -1.10 -37.08
N PRO A 87 -18.37 -2.04 -37.95
CA PRO A 87 -18.41 -3.51 -37.99
C PRO A 87 -17.01 -4.18 -37.88
N THR A 88 -17.03 -5.51 -37.94
CA THR A 88 -15.99 -6.52 -38.22
C THR A 88 -14.99 -6.19 -39.34
N THR A 89 -13.70 -6.55 -39.16
CA THR A 89 -12.86 -7.04 -40.28
C THR A 89 -12.02 -8.25 -39.86
N SER A 90 -12.34 -9.36 -40.50
CA SER A 90 -11.64 -10.65 -40.53
C SER A 90 -10.27 -10.52 -41.20
N GLY A 91 -9.25 -11.25 -40.70
CA GLY A 91 -7.95 -11.36 -41.38
C GLY A 91 -6.89 -12.17 -40.63
N LEU A 92 -6.97 -13.50 -40.72
CA LEU A 92 -5.84 -14.46 -40.65
C LEU A 92 -5.15 -14.47 -42.05
N PRO A 93 -3.89 -14.90 -42.32
CA PRO A 93 -3.22 -16.06 -41.70
C PRO A 93 -1.66 -16.14 -41.63
N THR A 94 -1.18 -17.28 -41.08
CA THR A 94 0.10 -18.02 -41.36
C THR A 94 1.44 -17.33 -41.00
N THR A 95 2.48 -17.95 -40.41
CA THR A 95 2.99 -19.34 -40.27
C THR A 95 4.16 -19.34 -39.25
N PRO A 96 4.62 -20.51 -38.73
CA PRO A 96 5.76 -20.64 -37.82
C PRO A 96 7.08 -21.02 -38.52
N PRO A 97 8.25 -20.73 -37.92
CA PRO A 97 9.47 -21.56 -38.07
C PRO A 97 9.79 -22.22 -36.71
N VAL A 98 9.65 -23.54 -36.52
CA VAL A 98 10.52 -24.67 -36.92
C VAL A 98 12.02 -24.46 -36.60
N GLY A 99 12.51 -25.28 -35.65
CA GLY A 99 13.92 -25.69 -35.48
C GLY A 99 14.74 -24.84 -34.50
N GLY A 100 15.50 -25.37 -33.54
CA GLY A 100 15.86 -26.74 -33.20
C GLY A 100 17.08 -26.71 -32.26
N GLY A 101 17.17 -27.69 -31.36
CA GLY A 101 18.44 -28.14 -30.74
C GLY A 101 18.82 -27.54 -29.37
N PRO A 102 19.21 -28.38 -28.39
CA PRO A 102 19.82 -27.94 -27.14
C PRO A 102 21.34 -27.79 -27.31
N ILE A 103 21.91 -26.68 -26.83
CA ILE A 103 23.35 -26.57 -26.59
C ILE A 103 23.64 -27.03 -25.17
N VAL A 104 24.29 -28.19 -25.06
CA VAL A 104 25.02 -28.62 -23.87
C VAL A 104 26.43 -28.05 -23.94
N GLY A 105 26.89 -27.45 -22.85
CA GLY A 105 28.25 -26.94 -22.66
C GLY A 105 28.50 -26.71 -21.18
#